data_AF-A0A350DDR4-F1
#
_entry.id   AF-A0A350DDR4-F1
#
_cell.length_a   1.000
_cell.length_b   1.000
_cell.length_c   1.000
_cell.angle_alpha   90.00
_cell.angle_beta   90.00
_cell.angle_gamma   90.00
#
_symmetry.space_group_name_H-M   'P 1'
#
loop_
_entity.id
_entity.type
_entity.pdbx_description
1 polymer ?
#
loop_
_entity_poly.entity_id
_entity_poly.type
_entity_poly.pdbx_seq_one_letter_code
_entity_poly.pdbx_strand_id
1 'polypeptide(L)'
;SEAHGSKGVLGDVGVHIVDFASFPVGDITRVNCELTCFDKAPDNRIGDYVLDANDTALMRVRFANGAMGTIQATRWATGHHNSLTL
;
A
#
# COMPACT_ATOMS: atom_id res chain seq x y z
N SER A 1 11.03 0.69 9.84
CA SER A 1 11.28 -0.75 9.86
C SER A 1 10.03 -1.50 10.29
N GLU A 2 9.81 -2.69 9.74
CA GLU A 2 8.79 -3.64 10.19
C GLU A 2 9.00 -4.08 11.64
N ALA A 3 10.25 -4.15 12.11
CA ALA A 3 10.58 -4.45 13.51
C ALA A 3 9.98 -3.44 14.52
N HIS A 4 9.66 -2.23 14.06
CA HIS A 4 9.04 -1.17 14.86
C HIS A 4 7.53 -1.07 14.62
N GLY A 5 6.91 -2.10 14.04
CA GLY A 5 5.48 -2.17 13.78
C GLY A 5 5.02 -1.53 12.47
N SER A 6 5.93 -1.03 11.63
CA SER A 6 5.54 -0.48 10.33
C SER A 6 4.95 -1.57 9.43
N LYS A 7 3.87 -1.24 8.73
CA LYS A 7 3.28 -2.06 7.67
C LYS A 7 3.52 -1.48 6.27
N GLY A 8 4.51 -0.60 6.17
CA GLY A 8 4.85 0.09 4.93
C GLY A 8 3.75 1.02 4.42
N VAL A 9 3.80 1.34 3.13
CA VAL A 9 2.79 2.17 2.47
C VAL A 9 1.40 1.53 2.53
N LEU A 10 1.32 0.19 2.53
CA LEU A 10 0.06 -0.55 2.60
C LEU A 10 -0.70 -0.23 3.90
N GLY A 11 -0.05 -0.28 5.06
CA GLY A 11 -0.73 -0.01 6.33
C GLY A 11 -0.77 1.46 6.73
N ASP A 12 -0.03 2.32 6.05
CA ASP A 12 -0.01 3.76 6.27
C ASP A 12 -1.14 4.45 5.49
N VAL A 13 -1.05 4.47 4.16
CA VAL A 13 -2.07 5.08 3.29
C VAL A 13 -2.98 4.06 2.62
N GLY A 14 -2.48 2.85 2.33
CA GLY A 14 -3.24 1.82 1.64
C GLY A 14 -4.49 1.38 2.40
N VAL A 15 -4.42 1.28 3.74
CA VAL A 15 -5.56 0.93 4.60
C VAL A 15 -6.71 1.93 4.45
N HIS A 16 -6.40 3.21 4.34
CA HIS A 16 -7.41 4.25 4.16
C HIS A 16 -8.06 4.17 2.77
N ILE A 17 -7.30 3.82 1.72
CA ILE A 17 -7.86 3.64 0.38
C ILE A 17 -8.73 2.38 0.31
N VAL A 18 -8.31 1.30 0.98
CA VAL A 18 -9.10 0.05 1.09
C VAL A 18 -10.42 0.32 1.81
N ASP A 19 -10.39 1.01 2.95
CA ASP A 19 -11.58 1.40 3.70
C ASP A 19 -12.50 2.28 2.85
N PHE A 20 -11.95 3.34 2.24
CA PHE A 20 -12.66 4.25 1.35
C PHE A 20 -13.34 3.53 0.17
N ALA A 21 -12.68 2.53 -0.43
CA ALA A 21 -13.26 1.75 -1.53
C ALA A 21 -14.34 0.77 -1.05
N SER A 22 -14.14 0.15 0.12
CA SER A 22 -15.09 -0.83 0.67
C SER A 22 -16.39 -0.20 1.16
N PHE A 23 -16.36 1.04 1.66
CA PHE A 23 -17.54 1.72 2.18
C PHE A 23 -18.68 1.88 1.14
N PRO A 24 -18.45 2.43 -0.07
CA PRO A 24 -19.50 2.60 -1.08
C PRO A 24 -19.70 1.37 -1.98
N VAL A 25 -18.68 0.53 -2.20
CA VAL A 25 -18.77 -0.61 -3.13
C VAL A 25 -19.25 -1.89 -2.43
N GLY A 26 -18.94 -2.05 -1.14
CA GLY A 26 -19.22 -3.22 -0.32
C GLY A 26 -17.95 -4.01 0.05
N ASP A 27 -18.14 -5.18 0.66
CA ASP A 27 -17.04 -5.98 1.19
C ASP A 27 -16.12 -6.53 0.10
N ILE A 28 -14.80 -6.48 0.33
CA ILE A 28 -13.80 -7.12 -0.51
C ILE A 28 -13.69 -8.61 -0.13
N THR A 29 -13.90 -9.49 -1.11
CA THR A 29 -13.91 -10.95 -0.92
C THR A 29 -12.65 -11.64 -1.46
N ARG A 30 -11.90 -10.99 -2.34
CA ARG A 30 -10.63 -11.53 -2.85
C ARG A 30 -9.65 -10.42 -3.14
N VAL A 31 -8.39 -10.65 -2.76
CA VAL A 31 -7.27 -9.74 -3.03
C VAL A 31 -6.14 -10.53 -3.70
N ASN A 32 -5.54 -9.94 -4.73
CA ASN A 32 -4.22 -10.30 -5.22
C ASN A 32 -3.34 -9.05 -5.11
N CYS A 33 -2.34 -9.09 -4.23
CA CYS A 33 -1.50 -7.95 -3.91
C CYS A 33 -0.04 -8.27 -4.18
N GLU A 34 0.65 -7.34 -4.81
CA GLU A 34 2.10 -7.29 -4.92
C GLU A 34 2.61 -6.14 -4.07
N LEU A 35 3.61 -6.45 -3.23
CA LEU A 35 4.31 -5.48 -2.40
C LEU A 35 5.76 -5.39 -2.84
N THR A 36 6.26 -4.17 -2.97
CA THR A 36 7.65 -3.92 -3.32
C THR A 36 8.29 -3.07 -2.24
N CYS A 37 9.51 -3.44 -1.85
CA CYS A 37 10.40 -2.64 -1.03
C CYS A 37 11.65 -2.34 -1.86
N PHE A 38 12.00 -1.07 -2.00
CA PHE A 38 13.15 -0.64 -2.81
C PHE A 38 14.38 -0.44 -1.94
N ASP A 39 15.57 -0.49 -2.54
CA ASP A 39 16.79 -0.10 -1.85
C ASP A 39 16.82 1.43 -1.67
N LYS A 40 16.95 1.88 -0.42
CA LYS A 40 16.76 3.29 -0.03
C LYS A 40 18.04 3.95 0.51
N ALA A 41 19.02 3.17 0.94
CA ALA A 41 20.27 3.64 1.55
C ALA A 41 21.35 2.57 1.42
N PRO A 42 22.65 2.89 1.63
CA PRO A 42 23.68 1.87 1.83
C PRO A 42 23.25 0.86 2.90
N ASP A 43 23.43 -0.43 2.60
CA ASP A 43 22.96 -1.56 3.42
C ASP A 43 21.46 -1.54 3.78
N ASN A 44 20.67 -0.75 3.03
CA ASN A 44 19.25 -0.47 3.24
C ASN A 44 18.92 -0.10 4.71
N ARG A 45 19.76 0.74 5.32
CA ARG A 45 19.68 1.09 6.74
C ARG A 45 19.98 2.58 7.00
N ILE A 46 19.30 3.15 8.00
CA ILE A 46 19.62 4.47 8.56
C ILE A 46 19.65 4.34 10.09
N GLY A 47 20.81 4.52 10.70
CA GLY A 47 20.99 4.25 12.15
C GLY A 47 20.59 2.82 12.49
N ASP A 48 19.70 2.66 13.47
CA ASP A 48 19.16 1.35 13.88
C ASP A 48 17.97 0.88 13.02
N TYR A 49 17.52 1.68 12.06
CA TYR A 49 16.35 1.38 11.25
C TYR A 49 16.72 0.63 9.98
N VAL A 50 16.34 -0.65 9.91
CA VAL A 50 16.30 -1.40 8.66
C VAL A 50 15.13 -0.90 7.81
N LEU A 51 15.38 -0.60 6.54
CA LEU A 51 14.39 -0.03 5.62
C LEU A 51 13.65 -1.13 4.84
N ASP A 52 13.14 -2.11 5.58
CA ASP A 52 12.49 -3.34 5.10
C ASP A 52 11.00 -3.21 4.77
N ALA A 53 10.31 -2.20 5.31
CA ALA A 53 8.88 -2.00 5.09
C ALA A 53 8.55 -1.64 3.62
N ASN A 54 7.46 -2.21 3.11
CA ASN A 54 7.00 -1.98 1.72
C ASN A 54 6.77 -0.50 1.39
N ASP A 55 7.06 -0.17 0.15
CA ASP A 55 7.11 1.16 -0.43
C ASP A 55 6.04 1.39 -1.49
N THR A 56 5.64 0.30 -2.15
CA THR A 56 4.58 0.22 -3.14
C THR A 56 3.69 -0.99 -2.83
N ALA A 57 2.37 -0.78 -2.96
CA ALA A 57 1.35 -1.82 -2.96
C ALA A 57 0.49 -1.70 -4.21
N LEU A 58 0.43 -2.77 -4.99
CA LEU A 58 -0.45 -2.91 -6.15
C LEU A 58 -1.45 -4.03 -5.86
N MET A 59 -2.74 -3.70 -5.86
CA MET A 59 -3.80 -4.62 -5.47
C MET A 59 -4.85 -4.73 -6.57
N ARG A 60 -5.22 -5.97 -6.89
CA ARG A 60 -6.46 -6.30 -7.62
C ARG A 60 -7.44 -6.89 -6.63
N VAL A 61 -8.65 -6.34 -6.60
CA VAL A 61 -9.69 -6.73 -5.64
C VAL A 61 -10.96 -7.20 -6.34
N ARG A 62 -11.69 -8.12 -5.70
CA ARG A 62 -13.06 -8.48 -6.05
C ARG A 62 -13.96 -8.20 -4.85
N PHE A 63 -15.10 -7.57 -5.13
CA PHE A 63 -16.12 -7.25 -4.14
C PHE A 63 -17.21 -8.34 -4.09
N ALA A 64 -17.95 -8.41 -2.99
CA ALA A 64 -19.03 -9.39 -2.78
C ALA A 64 -20.14 -9.31 -3.85
N ASN A 65 -20.39 -8.11 -4.38
CA ASN A 65 -21.33 -7.88 -5.47
C ASN A 65 -20.80 -8.28 -6.87
N GLY A 66 -19.59 -8.85 -6.95
CA GLY A 66 -18.95 -9.29 -8.19
C GLY A 66 -18.07 -8.23 -8.88
N ALA A 67 -18.12 -6.96 -8.46
CA ALA A 67 -17.30 -5.89 -9.02
C ALA A 67 -15.80 -6.18 -8.84
N MET A 68 -14.99 -5.64 -9.76
CA MET A 68 -13.53 -5.74 -9.71
C MET A 68 -12.94 -4.33 -9.65
N GLY A 69 -11.83 -4.19 -8.93
CA GLY A 69 -11.13 -2.92 -8.82
C GLY A 69 -9.62 -3.09 -8.71
N THR A 70 -8.92 -1.99 -8.90
CA THR A 70 -7.49 -1.87 -8.64
C THR A 70 -7.25 -0.81 -7.59
N ILE A 71 -6.39 -1.10 -6.62
CA ILE A 71 -5.96 -0.15 -5.60
C ILE A 71 -4.44 -0.06 -5.67
N GLN A 72 -3.90 1.16 -5.73
CA GLN A 72 -2.47 1.40 -5.80
C GLN A 72 -2.08 2.41 -4.74
N ALA A 73 -0.98 2.14 -4.03
CA ALA A 73 -0.39 3.05 -3.07
C ALA A 73 1.13 2.99 -3.20
N THR A 74 1.80 4.13 -3.36
CA THR A 74 3.27 4.17 -3.47
C THR A 74 3.82 5.48 -2.92
N ARG A 75 5.00 5.42 -2.29
CA ARG A 75 5.75 6.64 -1.91
C ARG A 75 6.73 7.10 -3.00
N TRP A 76 6.79 6.39 -4.13
CA TRP A 76 7.67 6.66 -5.27
C TRP A 76 6.97 7.42 -6.41
N ALA A 77 5.76 7.92 -6.16
CA ALA A 77 5.05 8.80 -7.09
C ALA A 77 5.50 10.26 -6.88
N THR A 78 6.74 10.59 -7.28
CA THR A 78 7.27 11.96 -7.20
C THR A 78 6.35 12.94 -7.93
N GLY A 79 6.01 14.06 -7.29
CA GLY A 79 5.02 15.02 -7.78
C GLY A 79 3.58 14.78 -7.28
N HIS A 80 3.33 13.63 -6.64
CA HIS A 80 2.02 13.20 -6.12
C HIS A 80 2.05 12.98 -4.60
N HIS A 81 2.57 13.96 -3.86
CA HIS A 81 2.91 13.80 -2.43
C HIS A 81 1.68 13.56 -1.53
N ASN A 82 0.52 14.07 -1.95
CA ASN A 82 -0.76 13.86 -1.27
C ASN A 82 -1.92 13.95 -2.28
N SER A 83 -1.88 13.10 -3.31
CA SER A 83 -2.93 13.03 -4.31
C SER A 83 -3.59 11.67 -4.29
N LEU A 84 -4.92 11.66 -4.29
CA LEU A 84 -5.74 10.49 -4.58
C LEU A 84 -6.40 10.70 -5.94
N THR A 85 -6.40 9.67 -6.79
CA THR A 85 -7.07 9.68 -8.10
C THR A 85 -7.94 8.44 -8.20
N LEU A 86 -9.18 8.63 -8.67
CA LEU A 86 -10.22 7.59 -8.79
C LEU A 86 -10.37 7.12 -10.24
#